data_AF-A0A9E2V0X2-F1
#
_entry.id   AF-A0A9E2V0X2-F1
#
_cell.length_a   1.000
_cell.length_b   1.000
_cell.length_c   1.000
_cell.angle_alpha   90.00
_cell.angle_beta   90.00
_cell.angle_gamma   90.00
#
_symmetry.space_group_name_H-M   'P 1'
#
loop_
_entity.id
_entity.type
_entity.pdbx_description
1 polymer ?
#
loop_
_entity_poly.entity_id
_entity_poly.type
_entity_poly.pdbx_seq_one_letter_code
_entity_poly.pdbx_strand_id
1 'polypeptide(L)' 'MKKLLPLIILLLIPSTCIASYIIKLKSGSEIIVYSYWREGNKILFHYYGGTVGFPNDSIESIDELSEHSDFPN' A
#
# COMPACT_ATOMS: atom_id res chain seq x y z
N MET A 1 -6.37 -31.70 27.34
CA MET A 1 -5.85 -31.32 26.00
C MET A 1 -7.02 -30.94 25.09
N LYS A 2 -7.71 -29.80 25.31
CA LYS A 2 -8.88 -29.39 24.50
C LYS A 2 -9.02 -27.88 24.28
N LYS A 3 -8.05 -27.07 24.74
CA LYS A 3 -8.12 -25.60 24.71
C LYS A 3 -7.35 -24.95 23.54
N LEU A 4 -6.76 -25.76 22.65
CA LEU A 4 -5.96 -25.27 21.52
C LEU A 4 -6.78 -25.03 20.25
N LEU A 5 -8.01 -25.55 20.18
CA LEU A 5 -8.90 -25.39 19.02
C LEU A 5 -9.23 -23.91 18.69
N PRO A 6 -9.55 -23.02 19.66
CA PRO A 6 -9.90 -21.63 19.31
C PRO A 6 -8.69 -20.81 18.82
N LEU A 7 -7.47 -21.17 19.22
CA LEU A 7 -6.25 -20.48 18.81
C LEU A 7 -5.94 -20.69 17.32
N ILE A 8 -6.24 -21.88 16.79
CA ILE A 8 -6.04 -22.22 15.37
C ILE A 8 -7.04 -21.46 14.48
N ILE A 9 -8.28 -21.29 14.95
CA ILE A 9 -9.32 -20.53 14.22
C ILE A 9 -8.97 -19.05 14.12
N LEU A 10 -8.37 -18.46 15.15
CA LEU A 10 -7.93 -17.07 15.13
C LEU A 10 -6.81 -16.82 14.10
N LEU A 11 -5.98 -17.83 13.81
CA LEU A 11 -4.87 -17.74 12.85
C LEU A 11 -5.32 -17.77 11.38
N LEU A 12 -6.58 -18.14 11.12
CA LEU A 12 -7.15 -18.27 9.77
C LEU A 12 -7.83 -16.98 9.28
N ILE A 13 -7.86 -15.91 10.08
CA ILE A 13 -8.40 -14.62 9.64
C ILE A 13 -7.33 -13.92 8.79
N PRO A 14 -7.50 -13.79 7.46
CA PRO A 14 -6.58 -13.00 6.67
C PRO A 14 -6.64 -11.56 7.19
N SER A 15 -5.51 -11.03 7.66
CA SER A 15 -5.37 -9.62 8.00
C SER A 15 -5.39 -8.82 6.69
N THR A 16 -6.58 -8.58 6.15
CA THR A 16 -6.79 -7.66 5.03
C THR A 16 -6.72 -6.25 5.58
N CYS A 17 -5.51 -5.77 5.86
CA CYS A 17 -5.28 -4.35 6.06
C CYS A 17 -5.19 -3.70 4.67
N ILE A 18 -6.21 -2.92 4.31
CA ILE A 18 -6.21 -2.13 3.07
C ILE A 18 -5.36 -0.88 3.38
N ALA A 19 -4.05 -1.01 3.27
CA ALA A 19 -3.16 0.14 3.27
C ALA A 19 -3.31 0.88 1.93
N SER A 20 -3.41 2.20 1.97
CA SER A 20 -3.24 3.05 0.79
C SER A 20 -1.90 3.77 0.90
N TYR A 21 -1.25 4.06 -0.21
CA TYR A 21 0.05 4.71 -0.27
C TYR A 21 -0.07 5.96 -1.14
N ILE A 22 0.55 7.05 -0.70
CA ILE A 22 0.75 8.26 -1.51
C ILE A 22 2.17 8.21 -2.06
N ILE A 23 2.29 8.07 -3.38
CA ILE A 23 3.56 8.21 -4.09
C ILE A 23 3.68 9.67 -4.53
N LYS A 24 4.65 10.37 -3.97
CA LYS A 24 5.01 11.74 -4.38
C LYS A 24 6.12 11.69 -5.41
N LEU A 25 5.87 12.30 -6.56
CA LEU A 25 6.85 12.42 -7.65
C LEU A 25 7.59 13.75 -7.52
N LYS A 26 8.86 13.77 -7.93
CA LYS A 26 9.67 15.01 -7.97
C LYS A 26 9.09 16.11 -8.86
N SER A 27 8.15 15.78 -9.73
CA SER A 27 7.38 16.76 -10.52
C SER A 27 6.37 17.53 -9.67
N GLY A 28 6.16 17.17 -8.40
CA GLY A 28 5.12 17.70 -7.52
C GLY A 28 3.77 17.00 -7.67
N SER A 29 3.69 15.91 -8.45
CA SER A 29 2.46 15.13 -8.62
C SER A 29 2.35 14.06 -7.53
N GLU A 30 1.15 13.87 -7.00
CA GLU A 30 0.86 12.85 -5.99
C GLU A 30 -0.09 11.79 -6.54
N ILE A 31 0.21 10.52 -6.27
CA ILE A 31 -0.57 9.38 -6.76
C ILE A 31 -0.94 8.49 -5.59
N ILE A 32 -2.24 8.27 -5.39
CA ILE A 32 -2.75 7.38 -4.35
C ILE A 32 -2.94 5.98 -4.94
N VAL A 33 -2.33 4.98 -4.33
CA VAL A 33 -2.37 3.58 -4.79
C VAL A 33 -2.62 2.65 -3.62
N TYR A 34 -3.35 1.55 -3.85
CA TYR A 34 -3.56 0.53 -2.81
C TYR A 34 -2.33 -0.33 -2.56
N SER A 35 -1.49 -0.49 -3.57
CA SER A 35 -0.26 -1.27 -3.45
C SER A 35 0.75 -0.82 -4.50
N TYR A 36 2.02 -1.04 -4.17
CA TYR A 36 3.12 -0.86 -5.09
C TYR A 36 4.13 -1.98 -4.89
N TRP A 37 4.95 -2.23 -5.90
CA TRP A 37 6.09 -3.14 -5.82
C TRP A 37 7.27 -2.58 -6.60
N ARG A 38 8.47 -3.05 -6.29
CA ARG A 38 9.69 -2.65 -7.00
C ARG A 38 10.04 -3.71 -8.05
N GLU A 39 10.30 -3.26 -9.27
CA GLU A 39 10.84 -4.10 -10.34
C GLU A 39 12.05 -3.39 -10.96
N GLY A 40 13.24 -3.92 -10.69
CA GLY A 40 14.50 -3.27 -11.08
C GLY A 40 14.61 -1.85 -10.52
N ASN A 41 14.83 -0.85 -11.39
CA ASN A 41 14.90 0.57 -11.02
C ASN A 41 13.54 1.30 -11.12
N LYS A 42 12.42 0.58 -11.06
CA LYS A 42 11.08 1.16 -11.15
C LYS A 42 10.23 0.77 -9.95
N ILE A 43 9.34 1.68 -9.56
CA ILE A 43 8.19 1.37 -8.71
C ILE A 43 6.97 1.23 -9.61
N LEU A 44 6.28 0.11 -9.46
CA LEU A 44 5.08 -0.23 -10.21
C LEU A 44 3.90 -0.29 -9.26
N PHE A 45 2.73 0.02 -9.79
CA PHE A 45 1.46 -0.07 -9.07
C PHE A 45 0.31 -0.31 -10.03
N HIS A 46 -0.79 -0.82 -9.50
CA HIS A 46 -2.00 -1.00 -10.29
C HIS A 46 -2.81 0.30 -10.35
N TYR A 47 -3.21 0.70 -11.55
CA TYR A 47 -3.99 1.91 -11.78
C TYR A 47 -4.95 1.72 -12.97
N TYR A 48 -6.23 2.04 -12.79
CA TYR A 48 -7.31 1.89 -13.79
C TYR A 48 -7.29 0.57 -14.58
N GLY A 49 -7.01 -0.56 -13.91
CA GLY A 49 -7.00 -1.89 -14.55
C GLY A 49 -5.74 -2.22 -15.35
N GLY A 50 -4.72 -1.36 -15.29
CA GLY A 50 -3.39 -1.62 -15.83
C GLY A 50 -2.30 -1.54 -14.76
N THR A 51 -1.06 -1.70 -15.21
CA THR A 51 0.13 -1.50 -14.39
C THR A 51 0.87 -0.27 -14.88
N VAL A 52 1.12 0.68 -13.98
CA VAL A 52 1.89 1.89 -14.24
C VAL A 52 3.21 1.79 -13.49
N GLY A 53 4.30 2.29 -14.08
CA GLY A 53 5.62 2.25 -13.47
C GLY A 53 6.40 3.54 -13.63
N PHE A 54 6.99 4.02 -12.54
CA PHE A 54 7.86 5.19 -12.50
C PHE A 54 9.30 4.79 -12.16
N PRO A 55 10.32 5.42 -12.76
CA PRO A 55 11.70 5.26 -12.31
C PRO A 55 11.84 5.69 -10.84
N ASN A 56 12.65 4.97 -10.04
CA ASN A 56 12.92 5.37 -8.65
C ASN A 56 13.44 6.81 -8.56
N ASP A 57 14.26 7.23 -9.53
CA ASP A 57 14.83 8.57 -9.58
C ASP A 57 13.78 9.68 -9.78
N SER A 58 12.58 9.33 -10.22
CA SER A 58 11.46 10.26 -10.38
C SER A 58 10.59 10.37 -9.13
N ILE A 59 10.81 9.50 -8.14
CA ILE A 59 10.03 9.45 -6.90
C ILE A 59 10.74 10.31 -5.84
N GLU A 60 9.96 11.13 -5.17
CA GLU A 60 10.40 11.95 -4.04
C GLU A 60 10.21 11.19 -2.72
N SER A 61 8.99 10.70 -2.47
CA SER A 61 8.67 9.89 -1.29
C SER A 61 7.50 8.94 -1.55
N ILE A 62 7.37 7.93 -0.68
CA ILE A 62 6.21 7.05 -0.62
C ILE A 62 5.75 7.03 0.83
N ASP A 63 4.56 7.56 1.09
CA ASP A 63 3.98 7.67 2.43
C ASP A 63 2.81 6.68 2.56
N GLU A 64 2.70 5.98 3.68
CA GLU A 64 1.54 5.15 3.97
C GLU A 64 0.40 6.02 4.48
N LEU A 65 -0.73 5.98 3.79
CA LEU A 65 -1.97 6.61 4.22
C LEU A 65 -2.62 5.72 5.28
N SER A 66 -2.12 5.83 6.51
CA SER A 66 -2.85 5.32 7.67
C SER A 66 -4.13 6.14 7.83
N GLU A 67 -5.27 5.49 8.06
CA GLU A 67 -6.60 6.12 8.26
C GLU A 67 -6.66 7.14 9.43
N HIS A 68 -5.53 7.48 10.06
CA HIS A 68 -5.41 8.40 11.18
C HIS A 68 -4.98 9.83 10.80
N SER A 69 -5.21 10.28 9.57
CA SER A 69 -4.90 11.67 9.19
C SER A 69 -6.07 12.38 8.52
N ASP A 70 -6.72 13.24 9.31
CA ASP A 70 -7.47 14.45 8.95
C ASP A 70 -8.40 14.39 7.73
N PHE A 71 -9.64 13.94 7.97
CA PHE A 71 -10.79 14.56 7.29
C PHE A 71 -11.12 15.87 8.04
N PRO A 72 -11.08 17.06 7.41
CA PRO A 72 -11.55 18.28 8.05
C PRO A 72 -13.08 18.19 8.27
N ASN A 73 -13.53 18.49 9.49
CA ASN A 73 -14.94 18.80 9.79
C ASN A 73 -15.37 20.08 9.08
#